data_AF-A0A0G1SU18-F1
#
_entry.id   AF-A0A0G1SU18-F1
#
_cell.length_a   1.000
_cell.length_b   1.000
_cell.length_c   1.000
_cell.angle_alpha   90.00
_cell.angle_beta   90.00
_cell.angle_gamma   90.00
#
_symmetry.space_group_name_H-M   'P 1'
#
loop_
_entity.id
_entity.type
_entity.pdbx_description
1 polymer ?
#
loop_
_entity_poly.entity_id
_entity_poly.type
_entity_poly.pdbx_seq_one_letter_code
_entity_poly.pdbx_strand_id
1 'polypeptide(L)'
;MKALMAVFLVFLFALNGCAAVNDSFIHGKSFSPILETPPNYFEYAKDDFDSPASQYRIVLEKEEPRYQIFQVSFASAMSTDPANDSVVFHYIKQKRSGKKPLVIILPIMGGSYFFSEHFAATLADSGFNAIWLERKGKLFQAGVLEKAKTVEELKESLIYTREVYRQTVIDARRVIDWELGSPESVWERSCQPRFWGLSRV
;
A
#
# COMPACT_ATOMS: atom_id res chain seq x y z
N MET A 1 14.77 -16.38 -43.59
CA MET A 1 14.00 -15.36 -42.83
C MET A 1 12.61 -15.83 -42.41
N LYS A 2 11.75 -16.35 -43.30
CA LYS A 2 10.37 -16.77 -42.94
C LYS A 2 10.31 -17.90 -41.89
N ALA A 3 11.20 -18.88 -41.95
CA ALA A 3 11.27 -19.97 -40.97
C ALA A 3 11.71 -19.52 -39.56
N LEU A 4 12.66 -18.59 -39.49
CA LEU A 4 13.16 -18.05 -38.22
C LEU A 4 12.08 -17.19 -37.51
N MET A 5 11.29 -16.45 -38.29
CA MET A 5 10.18 -15.64 -37.79
C MET A 5 9.03 -16.51 -37.27
N ALA A 6 8.77 -17.65 -37.91
CA ALA A 6 7.75 -18.61 -37.46
C ALA A 6 8.15 -19.26 -36.13
N VAL A 7 9.43 -19.64 -35.97
CA VAL A 7 9.94 -20.22 -34.70
C VAL A 7 9.87 -19.19 -33.57
N PHE A 8 10.19 -17.92 -33.85
CA PHE A 8 10.11 -16.84 -32.87
C PHE A 8 8.66 -16.53 -32.45
N LEU A 9 7.71 -16.56 -33.40
CA LEU A 9 6.28 -16.42 -33.11
C LEU A 9 5.74 -17.58 -32.27
N VAL A 10 6.12 -18.83 -32.58
CA VAL A 10 5.73 -20.00 -31.77
C VAL A 10 6.30 -19.91 -30.36
N PHE A 11 7.54 -19.43 -30.19
CA PHE A 11 8.13 -19.19 -28.88
C PHE A 11 7.39 -18.10 -28.09
N LEU A 12 6.99 -17.00 -28.76
CA LEU A 12 6.18 -15.94 -28.15
C LEU A 12 4.79 -16.46 -27.74
N PHE A 13 4.15 -17.31 -28.54
CA PHE A 13 2.87 -17.93 -28.17
C PHE A 13 3.02 -18.96 -27.04
N ALA A 14 4.12 -19.71 -26.99
CA ALA A 14 4.40 -20.66 -25.92
C ALA A 14 4.72 -19.97 -24.58
N LEU A 15 5.40 -18.82 -24.61
CA LEU A 15 5.67 -18.01 -23.41
C LEU A 15 4.43 -17.25 -22.90
N ASN A 16 3.44 -17.02 -23.76
CA ASN A 16 2.11 -16.53 -23.39
C ASN A 16 1.11 -17.68 -23.19
N GLY A 17 1.61 -18.91 -23.05
CA GLY A 17 0.83 -20.12 -22.83
C GLY A 17 0.08 -20.07 -21.50
N CYS A 18 -1.17 -19.63 -21.60
CA CYS A 18 -2.30 -19.99 -20.76
C CYS A 18 -2.11 -19.86 -19.24
N ALA A 19 -2.47 -18.69 -18.71
CA ALA A 19 -3.33 -18.67 -17.53
C ALA A 19 -4.68 -19.31 -17.92
N ALA A 20 -4.69 -20.63 -18.10
CA ALA A 20 -5.94 -21.38 -18.21
C ALA A 20 -6.58 -21.35 -16.83
N VAL A 21 -7.42 -20.35 -16.60
CA VAL A 21 -8.39 -20.42 -15.52
C VAL A 21 -9.24 -21.63 -15.83
N ASN A 22 -9.22 -22.63 -14.95
CA ASN A 22 -10.01 -23.83 -15.11
C ASN A 22 -11.50 -23.42 -15.08
N ASP A 23 -12.11 -23.30 -16.26
CA ASP A 23 -13.45 -22.77 -16.50
C ASP A 23 -14.55 -23.66 -15.88
N SER A 24 -14.17 -24.83 -15.36
CA SER A 24 -15.07 -25.79 -14.71
C SER A 24 -15.77 -25.26 -13.45
N PHE A 25 -15.34 -24.12 -12.89
CA PHE A 25 -16.01 -23.46 -11.75
C PHE A 25 -17.03 -22.37 -12.16
N ILE A 26 -17.03 -21.94 -13.43
CA ILE A 26 -17.80 -20.74 -13.85
C ILE A 26 -19.16 -21.11 -14.47
N HIS A 27 -19.35 -22.35 -14.93
CA HIS A 27 -20.64 -22.83 -15.43
C HIS A 27 -21.52 -23.43 -14.33
N GLY A 28 -22.15 -22.57 -13.53
CA GLY A 28 -23.17 -23.01 -12.59
C GLY A 28 -23.69 -21.89 -11.68
N LYS A 29 -24.72 -21.17 -12.17
CA LYS A 29 -25.45 -20.06 -11.52
C LYS A 29 -24.65 -18.75 -11.46
N SER A 30 -25.30 -17.67 -11.91
CA SER A 30 -24.90 -16.30 -11.59
C SER A 30 -24.76 -16.21 -10.07
N PHE A 31 -23.52 -16.21 -9.59
CA PHE A 31 -23.25 -15.81 -8.23
C PHE A 31 -23.58 -14.32 -8.19
N SER A 32 -24.70 -13.93 -7.59
CA SER A 32 -24.91 -12.53 -7.22
C SER A 32 -24.12 -12.32 -5.93
N PRO A 33 -22.89 -11.81 -5.95
CA PRO A 33 -22.14 -11.59 -4.73
C PRO A 33 -22.53 -10.20 -4.25
N ILE A 34 -23.82 -9.95 -4.01
CA ILE A 34 -24.18 -8.84 -3.13
C ILE A 34 -24.02 -9.42 -1.72
N LEU A 35 -22.77 -9.60 -1.31
CA LEU A 35 -22.45 -9.58 0.10
C LEU A 35 -22.85 -8.17 0.54
N GLU A 36 -23.98 -8.05 1.23
CA GLU A 36 -24.40 -6.80 1.83
C GLU A 36 -23.26 -6.29 2.70
N THR A 37 -22.56 -5.26 2.22
CA THR A 37 -21.59 -4.53 3.02
C THR A 37 -22.38 -3.60 3.92
N PRO A 38 -22.26 -3.70 5.25
CA PRO A 38 -22.94 -2.78 6.12
C PRO A 38 -22.45 -1.35 5.86
N PRO A 39 -23.27 -0.31 6.06
CA PRO A 39 -22.89 1.08 5.76
C PRO A 39 -21.58 1.53 6.45
N ASN A 40 -21.29 0.96 7.62
CA ASN A 40 -20.10 1.25 8.43
C ASN A 40 -18.90 0.33 8.13
N TYR A 41 -18.93 -0.46 7.05
CA TYR A 41 -17.90 -1.46 6.76
C TYR A 41 -16.47 -0.89 6.67
N PHE A 42 -16.34 0.37 6.25
CA PHE A 42 -15.06 1.08 6.16
C PHE A 42 -14.89 2.17 7.23
N GLU A 43 -15.70 2.16 8.29
CA GLU A 43 -15.48 3.05 9.43
C GLU A 43 -14.27 2.61 10.26
N TYR A 44 -13.55 3.58 10.80
CA TYR A 44 -12.40 3.38 11.69
C TYR A 44 -12.33 4.55 12.68
N ALA A 45 -11.74 4.29 13.85
CA ALA A 45 -11.42 5.34 14.80
C ALA A 45 -10.30 6.21 14.21
N LYS A 46 -10.55 7.51 14.09
CA LYS A 46 -9.51 8.45 13.64
C LYS A 46 -8.47 8.61 14.75
N ASP A 47 -7.21 8.47 14.38
CA ASP A 47 -6.12 8.79 15.29
C ASP A 47 -5.94 10.31 15.39
N ASP A 48 -5.56 10.74 16.59
CA ASP A 48 -5.07 12.09 16.81
C ASP A 48 -3.55 12.10 16.58
N PHE A 49 -3.12 12.31 15.33
CA PHE A 49 -1.70 12.40 14.97
C PHE A 49 -0.99 13.66 15.52
N ASP A 50 -1.73 14.60 16.11
CA ASP A 50 -1.17 15.74 16.84
C ASP A 50 -0.90 15.41 18.32
N SER A 51 -1.48 14.31 18.84
CA SER A 51 -1.25 13.87 20.21
C SER A 51 0.18 13.36 20.39
N PRO A 52 0.91 13.74 21.46
CA PRO A 52 2.20 13.15 21.81
C PRO A 52 2.14 11.63 22.07
N ALA A 53 0.95 11.08 22.26
CA ALA A 53 0.71 9.64 22.42
C ALA A 53 0.56 8.91 21.08
N SER A 54 0.45 9.62 19.96
CA SER A 54 0.38 9.00 18.63
C SER A 54 1.70 8.33 18.28
N GLN A 55 1.65 7.01 18.10
CA GLN A 55 2.83 6.17 17.87
C GLN A 55 3.05 6.01 16.37
N TYR A 56 3.45 7.09 15.69
CA TYR A 56 4.04 6.98 14.38
C TYR A 56 5.55 7.23 14.44
N ARG A 57 6.28 6.56 13.55
CA ARG A 57 7.71 6.70 13.38
C ARG A 57 7.98 7.28 12.01
N ILE A 58 8.87 8.24 11.93
CA ILE A 58 9.38 8.80 10.68
C ILE A 58 10.89 8.59 10.65
N VAL A 59 11.39 8.15 9.51
CA VAL A 59 12.82 8.03 9.24
C VAL A 59 13.12 8.70 7.90
N LEU A 60 14.09 9.62 7.87
CA LEU A 60 14.62 10.13 6.60
C LEU A 60 15.40 9.00 5.91
N GLU A 61 14.94 8.56 4.75
CA GLU A 61 15.60 7.51 3.96
C GLU A 61 16.60 8.10 2.98
N LYS A 62 16.22 9.19 2.32
CA LYS A 62 17.01 9.79 1.25
C LYS A 62 16.81 11.29 1.18
N GLU A 63 17.89 11.99 0.89
CA GLU A 63 17.89 13.42 0.65
C GLU A 63 18.34 13.71 -0.79
N GLU A 64 17.45 14.31 -1.58
CA GLU A 64 17.71 14.73 -2.95
C GLU A 64 17.81 16.26 -3.02
N PRO A 65 18.37 16.84 -4.10
CA PRO A 65 18.44 18.29 -4.24
C PRO A 65 17.07 18.99 -4.18
N ARG A 66 16.01 18.33 -4.67
CA ARG A 66 14.66 18.93 -4.81
C ARG A 66 13.66 18.47 -3.75
N TYR A 67 13.85 17.28 -3.18
CA TYR A 67 12.91 16.67 -2.25
C TYR A 67 13.62 15.79 -1.22
N GLN A 68 12.90 15.34 -0.20
CA GLN A 68 13.33 14.36 0.78
C GLN A 68 12.36 13.18 0.76
N ILE A 69 12.88 11.98 1.02
CA ILE A 69 12.08 10.75 1.12
C ILE A 69 12.10 10.30 2.58
N PHE A 70 10.92 10.12 3.15
CA PHE A 70 10.74 9.64 4.51
C PHE A 70 9.99 8.32 4.51
N GLN A 71 10.48 7.33 5.24
CA GLN A 71 9.68 6.17 5.63
C GLN A 71 8.86 6.55 6.85
N VAL A 72 7.56 6.29 6.78
CA VAL A 72 6.64 6.51 7.89
C VAL A 72 5.93 5.22 8.22
N SER A 73 5.79 4.93 9.51
CA SER A 73 5.08 3.74 9.97
C SER A 73 4.23 4.01 11.20
N PHE A 74 3.07 3.38 11.27
CA PHE A 74 2.19 3.35 12.44
C PHE A 74 1.42 2.03 12.52
N ALA A 75 0.83 1.73 13.68
CA ALA A 75 0.01 0.55 13.86
C ALA A 75 -1.29 0.64 13.04
N SER A 76 -1.70 -0.45 12.40
CA SER A 76 -2.98 -0.58 11.71
C SER A 76 -4.16 -0.42 12.69
N ALA A 77 -5.29 0.11 12.21
CA ALA A 77 -6.52 0.27 13.00
C ALA A 77 -7.33 -1.03 13.09
N MET A 78 -6.95 -2.03 12.30
CA MET A 78 -7.50 -3.38 12.31
C MET A 78 -6.38 -4.41 12.39
N SER A 79 -6.70 -5.60 12.90
CA SER A 79 -5.81 -6.76 12.85
C SER A 79 -6.52 -7.91 12.14
N THR A 80 -5.99 -8.29 10.96
CA THR A 80 -6.43 -9.48 10.21
C THR A 80 -5.40 -10.61 10.31
N ASP A 81 -4.13 -10.25 10.39
CA ASP A 81 -2.98 -11.15 10.54
C ASP A 81 -1.83 -10.33 11.15
N PRO A 82 -0.99 -10.90 12.03
CA PRO A 82 0.16 -10.19 12.60
C PRO A 82 1.10 -9.58 11.55
N ALA A 83 1.20 -10.18 10.36
CA ALA A 83 1.99 -9.64 9.24
C ALA A 83 1.40 -8.36 8.63
N ASN A 84 0.16 -8.00 9.00
CA ASN A 84 -0.59 -6.86 8.47
C ASN A 84 -0.79 -5.74 9.50
N ASP A 85 -0.34 -5.93 10.75
CA ASP A 85 -0.60 -5.01 11.89
C ASP A 85 0.18 -3.68 11.81
N SER A 86 1.10 -3.56 10.86
CA SER A 86 1.80 -2.31 10.56
C SER A 86 1.31 -1.68 9.26
N VAL A 87 1.29 -0.36 9.24
CA VAL A 87 1.15 0.46 8.04
C VAL A 87 2.49 1.11 7.81
N VAL A 88 3.05 0.92 6.62
CA VAL A 88 4.30 1.55 6.19
C VAL A 88 4.06 2.23 4.86
N PHE A 89 4.55 3.45 4.73
CA PHE A 89 4.50 4.21 3.49
C PHE A 89 5.69 5.14 3.40
N HIS A 90 5.99 5.55 2.17
CA HIS A 90 7.11 6.43 1.88
C HIS A 90 6.58 7.75 1.38
N TYR A 91 6.95 8.82 2.06
CA TYR A 91 6.55 10.18 1.76
C TYR A 91 7.68 10.94 1.10
N ILE A 92 7.46 11.38 -0.13
CA ILE A 92 8.34 12.26 -0.87
C ILE A 92 7.84 13.69 -0.73
N LYS A 93 8.61 14.51 0.00
CA LYS A 93 8.30 15.90 0.32
C LYS A 93 9.20 16.84 -0.47
N GLN A 94 8.61 17.76 -1.24
CA GLN A 94 9.37 18.84 -1.89
C GLN A 94 10.02 19.77 -0.86
N LYS A 95 11.27 20.14 -1.10
CA LYS A 95 12.00 21.11 -0.26
C LYS A 95 11.54 22.54 -0.48
N ARG A 96 11.02 22.84 -1.67
CA ARG A 96 10.55 24.18 -2.01
C ARG A 96 9.28 24.51 -1.24
N SER A 97 9.27 25.68 -0.60
CA SER A 97 8.13 26.19 0.15
C SER A 97 6.84 26.31 -0.67
N GLY A 98 5.72 26.35 0.05
CA GLY A 98 4.38 26.52 -0.47
C GLY A 98 3.69 25.19 -0.79
N LYS A 99 2.35 25.23 -0.84
CA LYS A 99 1.51 24.05 -1.08
C LYS A 99 1.87 23.36 -2.38
N LYS A 100 2.02 22.03 -2.33
CA LYS A 100 2.24 21.17 -3.49
C LYS A 100 1.06 20.22 -3.65
N PRO A 101 0.68 19.88 -4.89
CA PRO A 101 -0.21 18.76 -5.11
C PRO A 101 0.43 17.48 -4.56
N LEU A 102 -0.36 16.63 -3.92
CA LEU A 102 0.04 15.32 -3.42
C LEU A 102 -0.63 14.23 -4.25
N VAL A 103 0.15 13.21 -4.64
CA VAL A 103 -0.35 11.98 -5.25
C VAL A 103 -0.11 10.81 -4.32
N ILE A 104 -1.11 9.96 -4.13
CA ILE A 104 -1.00 8.72 -3.35
C ILE A 104 -1.04 7.54 -4.31
N ILE A 105 0.00 6.71 -4.25
CA ILE A 105 0.18 5.51 -5.04
C ILE A 105 -0.16 4.31 -4.17
N LEU A 106 -1.24 3.62 -4.54
CA LEU A 106 -1.71 2.44 -3.84
C LEU A 106 -0.86 1.21 -4.23
N PRO A 107 -0.67 0.25 -3.30
CA PRO A 107 0.12 -0.93 -3.56
C PRO A 107 -0.52 -1.77 -4.68
N ILE A 108 0.31 -2.24 -5.61
CA ILE A 108 -0.07 -3.25 -6.61
C ILE A 108 -0.03 -4.63 -5.94
N MET A 109 -0.94 -5.52 -6.35
CA MET A 109 -0.98 -6.90 -5.88
C MET A 109 0.25 -7.68 -6.37
N GLY A 110 1.11 -8.09 -5.44
CA GLY A 110 2.32 -8.88 -5.76
C GLY A 110 3.45 -8.06 -6.41
N GLY A 111 4.58 -8.73 -6.66
CA GLY A 111 5.73 -8.12 -7.37
C GLY A 111 6.64 -7.23 -6.51
N SER A 112 7.58 -6.56 -7.17
CA SER A 112 8.50 -5.61 -6.54
C SER A 112 7.87 -4.21 -6.44
N TYR A 113 8.37 -3.39 -5.52
CA TYR A 113 7.94 -1.99 -5.38
C TYR A 113 8.55 -1.05 -6.43
N PHE A 114 9.32 -1.60 -7.39
CA PHE A 114 10.04 -0.83 -8.41
C PHE A 114 9.14 0.18 -9.14
N PHE A 115 7.94 -0.24 -9.54
CA PHE A 115 7.02 0.65 -10.25
C PHE A 115 6.48 1.76 -9.33
N SER A 116 6.10 1.44 -8.10
CA SER A 116 5.60 2.42 -7.14
C SER A 116 6.67 3.48 -6.83
N GLU A 117 7.90 3.04 -6.58
CA GLU A 117 9.04 3.92 -6.35
C GLU A 117 9.31 4.82 -7.58
N HIS A 118 9.33 4.23 -8.78
CA HIS A 118 9.60 4.96 -10.01
C HIS A 118 8.51 6.00 -10.33
N PHE A 119 7.24 5.66 -10.13
CA PHE A 119 6.14 6.61 -10.29
C PHE A 119 6.24 7.74 -9.27
N ALA A 120 6.52 7.42 -8.00
CA ALA A 120 6.66 8.43 -6.95
C ALA A 120 7.81 9.40 -7.24
N ALA A 121 8.97 8.88 -7.65
CA ALA A 121 10.13 9.70 -8.02
C ALA A 121 9.84 10.59 -9.24
N THR A 122 9.21 10.06 -10.29
CA THR A 122 8.87 10.82 -11.51
C THR A 122 7.90 11.98 -11.20
N LEU A 123 6.92 11.74 -10.33
CA LEU A 123 5.99 12.77 -9.87
C LEU A 123 6.71 13.82 -9.01
N ALA A 124 7.61 13.39 -8.13
CA ALA A 124 8.41 14.29 -7.31
C ALA A 124 9.35 15.17 -8.15
N ASP A 125 9.96 14.63 -9.20
CA ASP A 125 10.76 15.38 -10.16
C ASP A 125 9.95 16.44 -10.92
N SER A 126 8.63 16.23 -11.02
CA SER A 126 7.67 17.16 -11.61
C SER A 126 7.09 18.17 -10.60
N GLY A 127 7.57 18.15 -9.35
CA GLY A 127 7.19 19.12 -8.30
C GLY A 127 6.01 18.72 -7.44
N PHE A 128 5.57 17.46 -7.50
CA PHE A 128 4.52 16.92 -6.63
C PHE A 128 5.12 16.41 -5.31
N ASN A 129 4.35 16.45 -4.24
CA ASN A 129 4.57 15.50 -3.15
C ASN A 129 4.02 14.14 -3.60
N ALA A 130 4.60 13.06 -3.12
CA ALA A 130 4.12 11.72 -3.41
C ALA A 130 4.12 10.86 -2.15
N ILE A 131 3.12 10.01 -2.01
CA ILE A 131 3.11 8.92 -1.04
C ILE A 131 3.01 7.63 -1.84
N TRP A 132 3.80 6.62 -1.50
CA TRP A 132 3.50 5.26 -1.92
C TRP A 132 3.38 4.35 -0.69
N LEU A 133 2.29 3.59 -0.65
CA LEU A 133 2.01 2.65 0.45
C LEU A 133 2.69 1.30 0.19
N GLU A 134 3.27 0.74 1.23
CA GLU A 134 3.64 -0.66 1.22
C GLU A 134 2.40 -1.56 1.22
N ARG A 135 2.55 -2.73 0.60
CA ARG A 135 1.48 -3.75 0.59
C ARG A 135 1.39 -4.42 1.96
N LYS A 136 0.23 -5.02 2.24
CA LYS A 136 0.07 -5.92 3.37
C LYS A 136 0.98 -7.14 3.23
N GLY A 137 1.58 -7.56 4.35
CA GLY A 137 2.55 -8.65 4.39
C GLY A 137 1.93 -9.98 3.98
N LYS A 138 0.63 -10.17 4.23
CA LYS A 138 -0.11 -11.37 3.86
C LYS A 138 -1.49 -11.04 3.29
N LEU A 139 -1.61 -11.19 1.97
CA LEU A 139 -2.84 -10.92 1.21
C LEU A 139 -3.78 -12.14 1.11
N PHE A 140 -3.20 -13.33 1.15
CA PHE A 140 -3.90 -14.60 0.94
C PHE A 140 -3.55 -15.60 2.04
N GLN A 141 -4.50 -16.47 2.39
CA GLN A 141 -4.18 -17.64 3.18
C GLN A 141 -3.36 -18.61 2.34
N ALA A 142 -2.13 -18.88 2.78
CA ALA A 142 -1.18 -19.69 2.02
C ALA A 142 -1.75 -21.08 1.72
N GLY A 143 -1.73 -21.46 0.45
CA GLY A 143 -2.11 -22.79 -0.01
C GLY A 143 -3.62 -23.09 -0.04
N VAL A 144 -4.51 -22.17 0.34
CA VAL A 144 -5.95 -22.49 0.36
C VAL A 144 -6.53 -22.58 -1.06
N LEU A 145 -6.16 -21.68 -1.97
CA LEU A 145 -6.64 -21.75 -3.37
C LEU A 145 -6.21 -23.05 -4.08
N GLU A 146 -5.07 -23.63 -3.69
CA GLU A 146 -4.54 -24.86 -4.28
C GLU A 146 -4.99 -26.14 -3.55
N LYS A 147 -5.35 -26.03 -2.26
CA LYS A 147 -5.61 -27.19 -1.38
C LYS A 147 -7.05 -27.28 -0.89
N ALA A 148 -7.88 -26.27 -1.11
CA ALA A 148 -9.29 -26.30 -0.74
C ALA A 148 -9.97 -27.50 -1.40
N LYS A 149 -10.52 -28.39 -0.58
CA LYS A 149 -11.25 -29.59 -1.02
C LYS A 149 -12.75 -29.37 -1.00
N THR A 150 -13.21 -28.31 -0.32
CA THR A 150 -14.63 -27.96 -0.18
C THR A 150 -14.90 -26.51 -0.57
N VAL A 151 -16.17 -26.22 -0.86
CA VAL A 151 -16.64 -24.86 -1.17
C VAL A 151 -16.56 -23.97 0.07
N GLU A 152 -16.74 -24.56 1.25
CA GLU A 152 -16.67 -23.89 2.54
C GLU A 152 -15.25 -23.39 2.84
N GLU A 153 -14.23 -24.24 2.63
CA GLU A 153 -12.81 -23.85 2.78
C GLU A 153 -12.43 -22.71 1.83
N LEU A 154 -12.93 -22.76 0.58
CA LEU A 154 -12.72 -21.68 -0.38
C LEU A 154 -13.39 -20.38 0.08
N LYS A 155 -14.62 -20.45 0.58
CA LYS A 155 -15.36 -19.28 1.10
C LYS A 155 -14.64 -18.62 2.28
N GLU A 156 -14.12 -19.40 3.23
CA GLU A 156 -13.36 -18.87 4.37
C GLU A 156 -12.11 -18.10 3.92
N SER A 157 -11.38 -18.63 2.94
CA SER A 157 -10.22 -17.92 2.36
C SER A 157 -10.62 -16.64 1.64
N LEU A 158 -11.75 -16.62 0.93
CA LEU A 158 -12.24 -15.41 0.27
C LEU A 158 -12.66 -14.35 1.28
N ILE A 159 -13.28 -14.75 2.40
CA ILE A 159 -13.63 -13.85 3.50
C ILE A 159 -12.36 -13.25 4.11
N TYR A 160 -11.32 -14.06 4.38
CA TYR A 160 -10.04 -13.56 4.86
C TYR A 160 -9.46 -12.49 3.93
N THR A 161 -9.34 -12.81 2.63
CA THR A 161 -8.78 -11.88 1.66
C THR A 161 -9.61 -10.60 1.55
N ARG A 162 -10.96 -10.69 1.62
CA ARG A 162 -11.84 -9.52 1.67
C ARG A 162 -11.52 -8.63 2.87
N GLU A 163 -11.33 -9.20 4.06
CA GLU A 163 -11.01 -8.42 5.26
C GLU A 163 -9.61 -7.79 5.20
N VAL A 164 -8.63 -8.45 4.57
CA VAL A 164 -7.30 -7.85 4.33
C VAL A 164 -7.41 -6.65 3.37
N TYR A 165 -8.22 -6.74 2.32
CA TYR A 165 -8.48 -5.60 1.44
C TYR A 165 -9.23 -4.48 2.16
N ARG A 166 -10.21 -4.81 3.01
CA ARG A 166 -10.89 -3.81 3.86
C ARG A 166 -9.91 -3.06 4.75
N GLN A 167 -9.00 -3.78 5.41
CA GLN A 167 -7.92 -3.21 6.20
C GLN A 167 -7.03 -2.29 5.34
N THR A 168 -6.68 -2.71 4.13
CA THR A 168 -5.84 -1.92 3.20
C THR A 168 -6.50 -0.59 2.84
N VAL A 169 -7.82 -0.58 2.58
CA VAL A 169 -8.58 0.64 2.31
C VAL A 169 -8.61 1.56 3.53
N ILE A 170 -8.86 1.01 4.73
CA ILE A 170 -8.87 1.78 5.97
C ILE A 170 -7.50 2.41 6.23
N ASP A 171 -6.43 1.64 6.07
CA ASP A 171 -5.08 2.14 6.30
C ASP A 171 -4.66 3.20 5.27
N ALA A 172 -5.06 3.06 4.00
CA ALA A 172 -4.86 4.11 3.01
C ALA A 172 -5.58 5.41 3.39
N ARG A 173 -6.79 5.32 3.94
CA ARG A 173 -7.52 6.50 4.45
C ARG A 173 -6.86 7.11 5.69
N ARG A 174 -6.29 6.28 6.57
CA ARG A 174 -5.50 6.76 7.72
C ARG A 174 -4.21 7.45 7.30
N VAL A 175 -3.56 7.02 6.23
CA VAL A 175 -2.41 7.74 5.65
C VAL A 175 -2.84 9.12 5.12
N ILE A 176 -4.03 9.23 4.51
CA ILE A 176 -4.60 10.53 4.12
C ILE A 176 -4.85 11.40 5.35
N ASP A 177 -5.49 10.86 6.40
CA ASP A 177 -5.73 11.59 7.64
C ASP A 177 -4.42 12.03 8.30
N TRP A 178 -3.39 11.19 8.27
CA TRP A 178 -2.06 11.54 8.77
C TRP A 178 -1.44 12.73 8.03
N GLU A 179 -1.52 12.78 6.70
CA GLU A 179 -0.99 13.91 5.93
C GLU A 179 -1.81 15.19 6.21
N LEU A 180 -3.14 15.08 6.22
CA LEU A 180 -4.03 16.22 6.46
C LEU A 180 -3.90 16.77 7.89
N GLY A 181 -3.69 15.88 8.85
CA GLY A 181 -3.48 16.18 10.26
C GLY A 181 -2.02 16.41 10.63
N SER A 182 -1.08 16.42 9.67
CA SER A 182 0.31 16.82 9.91
C SER A 182 0.45 18.32 9.60
N PRO A 183 0.33 19.23 10.58
CA PRO A 183 0.71 20.60 10.34
C PRO A 183 2.16 20.65 9.85
N GLU A 184 2.44 21.51 8.88
CA GLU A 184 3.79 21.76 8.37
C GLU A 184 4.79 22.04 9.52
N SER A 185 4.30 22.48 10.68
CA SER A 185 5.02 22.72 11.94
C SER A 185 5.28 21.49 12.82
N VAL A 186 4.55 20.37 12.68
CA VAL A 186 4.89 19.08 13.36
C VAL A 186 6.18 18.49 12.79
N TRP A 187 6.41 18.69 11.50
CA TRP A 187 7.61 18.24 10.80
C TRP A 187 8.90 18.91 11.24
N GLU A 188 8.85 20.21 11.55
CA GLU A 188 9.99 20.93 12.12
C GLU A 188 10.37 20.42 13.52
N ARG A 189 9.42 19.83 14.26
CA ARG A 189 9.67 19.29 15.61
C ARG A 189 10.20 17.86 15.60
N SER A 190 9.73 17.01 14.69
CA SER A 190 10.12 15.59 14.62
C SER A 190 11.47 15.35 13.91
N CYS A 191 11.91 16.28 13.05
CA CYS A 191 13.19 16.19 12.33
C CYS A 191 14.34 16.98 12.97
N GLN A 192 14.14 17.61 14.14
CA GLN A 192 15.27 18.21 14.86
C GLN A 192 16.10 17.12 15.53
N PRO A 193 17.44 17.11 15.34
CA PRO A 193 18.30 16.28 16.19
C PRO A 193 18.06 16.74 17.63
N ARG A 194 17.80 15.78 18.53
CA ARG A 194 17.82 16.02 19.98
C ARG A 194 19.24 16.43 20.39
N PHE A 195 19.60 17.68 20.14
CA PHE A 195 20.75 18.31 20.78
C PHE A 195 20.35 18.57 22.23
N TRP A 196 20.68 17.60 23.07
CA TRP A 196 20.68 17.78 24.51
C TRP A 196 21.64 18.92 24.88
N GLY A 197 21.06 19.97 25.45
CA GLY A 197 21.66 20.80 26.50
C GLY A 197 22.99 21.48 26.19
N LEU A 198 22.93 22.72 25.71
CA LEU A 198 23.82 23.78 26.21
C LEU A 198 22.98 25.04 26.43
N SER A 199 22.56 25.21 27.68
CA SER A 199 22.04 26.47 28.21
C SER A 199 23.09 27.54 28.00
N ARG A 200 22.69 28.66 27.39
CA ARG A 200 23.47 29.90 27.42
C ARG A 200 23.59 30.36 28.87
N VAL A 201 24.84 30.55 29.31
CA VAL A 201 25.24 31.63 30.22
C VAL A 201 26.26 32.44 29.44
#